data_AF-A0A919L874-F1
#
_entry.id   AF-A0A919L874-F1
#
_cell.length_a   1.000
_cell.length_b   1.000
_cell.length_c   1.000
_cell.angle_alpha   90.00
_cell.angle_beta   90.00
_cell.angle_gamma   90.00
#
_symmetry.space_group_name_H-M   'P 1'
#
loop_
_entity.id
_entity.type
_entity.pdbx_description
1 polymer ?
#
loop_
_entity_poly.entity_id
_entity_poly.type
_entity_poly.pdbx_seq_one_letter_code
_entity_poly.pdbx_strand_id
1 'polypeptide(L)'
;MAEIEDAIERAEREAFTRQPPKTLKAQIGYLLKQLGSARAVAQEIGVTADSVNRYRRGARKHPRADVAAKIDNAVRQRWQPKVRKRRRMQAATTGGITVETRARFGYTAPIGTTDDGRFRRLTVHLPPEYAQRLFDARDAGAGDRQMRAIVADGFKEVYFQDGGARAMRISDVAINDIDYLDLDY
;
A
#
# COMPACT_ATOMS: atom_id res chain seq x y z
N MET A 1 -8.31 7.54 7.18
CA MET A 1 -6.93 7.52 6.65
C MET A 1 -6.80 6.25 5.81
N ALA A 2 -5.77 6.14 4.97
CA ALA A 2 -5.56 5.00 4.08
C ALA A 2 -4.25 4.29 4.44
N GLU A 3 -4.04 4.03 5.73
CA GLU A 3 -2.76 3.61 6.31
C GLU A 3 -2.23 2.32 5.68
N ILE A 4 -3.10 1.34 5.42
CA ILE A 4 -2.72 0.06 4.81
C ILE A 4 -2.44 0.25 3.32
N GLU A 5 -3.28 0.99 2.61
CA GLU A 5 -3.06 1.27 1.18
C GLU A 5 -1.73 2.01 0.98
N ASP A 6 -1.46 3.03 1.80
CA ASP A 6 -0.24 3.80 1.75
C ASP A 6 0.98 2.93 2.10
N ALA A 7 0.85 1.99 3.04
CA ALA A 7 1.92 1.04 3.39
C ALA A 7 2.23 0.07 2.23
N ILE A 8 1.20 -0.45 1.57
CA ILE A 8 1.35 -1.28 0.37
C ILE A 8 2.03 -0.45 -0.73
N GLU A 9 1.60 0.78 -0.97
CA GLU A 9 2.25 1.66 -1.94
C GLU A 9 3.73 1.91 -1.63
N ARG A 10 4.10 2.11 -0.36
CA ARG A 10 5.49 2.28 0.07
C ARG A 10 6.31 1.02 -0.18
N ALA A 11 5.84 -0.14 0.29
CA ALA A 11 6.50 -1.43 0.07
C ALA A 11 6.76 -1.71 -1.42
N GLU A 12 5.77 -1.41 -2.27
CA GLU A 12 5.91 -1.60 -3.71
C GLU A 12 6.91 -0.64 -4.37
N ARG A 13 7.17 0.53 -3.78
CA ARG A 13 8.18 1.47 -4.27
C ARG A 13 9.59 1.02 -3.92
N GLU A 14 9.78 0.38 -2.78
CA GLU A 14 11.06 -0.19 -2.36
C GLU A 14 11.46 -1.39 -3.21
N ALA A 15 10.47 -2.07 -3.81
CA ALA A 15 10.67 -3.16 -4.76
C ALA A 15 11.27 -2.75 -6.13
N PHE A 16 11.49 -1.46 -6.40
CA PHE A 16 11.93 -1.01 -7.71
C PHE A 16 13.37 -1.45 -8.01
N THR A 17 13.53 -2.29 -9.03
CA THR A 17 14.84 -2.73 -9.51
C THR A 17 15.50 -1.74 -10.48
N ARG A 18 14.76 -0.70 -10.91
CA ARG A 18 15.28 0.35 -11.81
C ARG A 18 14.72 1.70 -11.39
N GLN A 19 15.52 2.76 -11.55
CA GLN A 19 15.08 4.12 -11.27
C GLN A 19 13.95 4.55 -12.22
N PRO A 20 12.93 5.29 -11.74
CA PRO A 20 11.92 5.89 -12.60
C PRO A 20 12.52 6.91 -13.58
N PRO A 21 11.83 7.23 -14.69
CA PRO A 21 12.25 8.29 -15.60
C PRO A 21 12.40 9.61 -14.85
N LYS A 22 13.57 10.26 -14.99
CA LYS A 22 13.88 11.52 -14.28
C LYS A 22 13.47 12.77 -15.05
N THR A 23 13.42 12.71 -16.37
CA THR A 23 13.11 13.89 -17.19
C THR A 23 11.60 14.02 -17.39
N LEU A 24 11.09 15.25 -17.34
CA LEU A 24 9.67 15.54 -17.57
C LEU A 24 9.14 14.92 -18.86
N LYS A 25 9.91 15.01 -19.95
CA LYS A 25 9.53 14.43 -21.25
C LYS A 25 9.40 12.90 -21.17
N ALA A 26 10.32 12.22 -20.50
CA ALA A 26 10.28 10.78 -20.34
C ALA A 26 9.16 10.33 -19.39
N GLN A 27 8.93 11.07 -18.31
CA GLN A 27 7.80 10.85 -17.39
C GLN A 27 6.46 10.95 -18.11
N ILE A 28 6.24 12.01 -18.88
CA ILE A 28 5.02 12.18 -19.67
C ILE A 28 4.89 11.11 -20.77
N GLY A 29 5.98 10.78 -21.46
CA GLY A 29 5.99 9.70 -22.44
C GLY A 29 5.61 8.35 -21.82
N TYR A 30 6.11 8.07 -20.63
CA TYR A 30 5.75 6.89 -19.86
C TYR A 30 4.27 6.89 -19.47
N LEU A 31 3.76 7.99 -18.89
CA LEU A 31 2.35 8.11 -18.50
C LEU A 31 1.41 7.98 -19.69
N LEU A 32 1.77 8.52 -20.86
CA LEU A 32 1.00 8.34 -22.10
C LEU A 32 0.95 6.87 -22.52
N LYS A 33 2.05 6.12 -22.37
CA LYS A 33 2.06 4.67 -22.66
C LYS A 33 1.18 3.89 -21.69
N GLN A 34 1.07 4.31 -20.42
CA GLN A 34 0.24 3.64 -19.42
C GLN A 34 -1.24 3.99 -19.52
N LEU A 35 -1.56 5.28 -19.74
CA LEU A 35 -2.92 5.81 -19.69
C LEU A 35 -3.56 5.97 -21.09
N GLY A 36 -2.80 5.73 -22.16
CA GLY A 36 -3.27 5.69 -23.54
C GLY A 36 -3.52 7.04 -24.21
N SER A 37 -3.83 8.11 -23.46
CA SER A 37 -4.15 9.42 -24.04
C SER A 37 -3.66 10.62 -23.23
N ALA A 38 -3.43 11.76 -23.91
CA ALA A 38 -3.09 13.01 -23.25
C ALA A 38 -4.20 13.53 -22.33
N ARG A 39 -5.47 13.22 -22.64
CA ARG A 39 -6.63 13.59 -21.81
C ARG A 39 -6.63 12.83 -20.49
N ALA A 40 -6.35 11.53 -20.51
CA ALA A 40 -6.25 10.72 -19.30
C ALA A 40 -5.07 11.16 -18.41
N VAL A 41 -3.90 11.41 -19.01
CA VAL A 41 -2.74 11.97 -18.27
C VAL A 41 -3.07 13.34 -17.66
N ALA A 42 -3.78 14.19 -18.41
CA ALA A 42 -4.16 15.53 -17.96
C ALA A 42 -5.12 15.49 -16.76
N GLN A 43 -6.10 14.59 -16.77
CA GLN A 43 -7.00 14.34 -15.65
C GLN A 43 -6.24 13.87 -14.40
N GLU A 44 -5.32 12.92 -14.57
CA GLU A 44 -4.50 12.38 -13.48
C GLU A 44 -3.68 13.48 -12.76
N ILE A 45 -2.98 14.32 -13.53
CA ILE A 45 -2.06 15.31 -12.96
C ILE A 45 -2.68 16.70 -12.77
N GLY A 46 -3.98 16.87 -13.09
CA GLY A 46 -4.74 18.10 -12.90
C GLY A 46 -4.30 19.26 -13.80
N VAL A 47 -4.08 18.99 -15.09
CA VAL A 47 -3.73 20.01 -16.10
C VAL A 47 -4.58 19.85 -17.37
N THR A 48 -4.33 20.66 -18.40
CA THR A 48 -4.98 20.51 -19.71
C THR A 48 -4.25 19.49 -20.60
N ALA A 49 -4.96 18.85 -21.52
CA ALA A 49 -4.35 17.95 -22.52
C ALA A 49 -3.31 18.67 -23.40
N ASP A 50 -3.50 19.96 -23.68
CA ASP A 50 -2.49 20.78 -24.36
C ASP A 50 -1.21 20.91 -23.52
N SER A 51 -1.32 21.14 -22.20
CA SER A 51 -0.16 21.19 -21.31
C SER A 51 0.64 19.89 -21.36
N VAL A 52 -0.04 18.74 -21.36
CA VAL A 52 0.61 17.42 -21.54
C VAL A 52 1.35 17.34 -22.88
N ASN A 53 0.71 17.78 -23.98
CA ASN A 53 1.34 17.79 -25.30
C ASN A 53 2.54 18.75 -25.40
N ARG A 54 2.52 19.86 -24.67
CA ARG A 54 3.66 20.79 -24.56
C ARG A 54 4.81 20.17 -23.77
N TYR A 55 4.53 19.47 -22.66
CA TYR A 55 5.56 18.72 -21.92
C TYR A 55 6.17 17.61 -22.79
N ARG A 56 5.34 16.84 -23.50
CA ARG A 56 5.76 15.76 -24.42
C ARG A 56 6.73 16.25 -25.49
N ARG A 57 6.47 17.43 -26.08
CA ARG A 57 7.29 18.01 -27.15
C ARG A 57 8.44 18.89 -26.63
N GLY A 58 8.52 19.15 -25.32
CA GLY A 58 9.55 19.99 -24.72
C GLY A 58 9.31 21.50 -24.86
N ALA A 59 8.13 21.91 -25.33
CA ALA A 59 7.71 23.33 -25.45
C ALA A 59 7.36 23.97 -24.09
N ARG A 60 7.30 23.16 -23.03
CA ARG A 60 7.25 23.60 -21.63
C ARG A 60 8.14 22.66 -20.82
N LYS A 61 9.17 23.20 -20.16
CA LYS A 61 10.17 22.40 -19.44
C LYS A 61 10.01 22.46 -17.92
N HIS A 62 9.34 23.49 -17.41
CA HIS A 62 9.17 23.74 -15.98
C HIS A 62 7.69 23.79 -15.62
N PRO A 63 7.09 22.67 -15.17
CA PRO A 63 5.77 22.66 -14.57
C PRO A 63 5.82 23.38 -13.22
N ARG A 64 4.65 23.79 -12.71
CA ARG A 64 4.54 24.24 -11.31
C ARG A 64 4.92 23.09 -10.38
N ALA A 65 5.42 23.40 -9.18
CA ALA A 65 5.93 22.39 -8.23
C ALA A 65 4.87 21.33 -7.85
N ASP A 66 3.62 21.74 -7.68
CA ASP A 66 2.48 20.85 -7.40
C ASP A 66 2.23 19.87 -8.55
N VAL A 67 2.30 20.35 -9.80
CA VAL A 67 2.14 19.51 -10.99
C VAL A 67 3.34 18.58 -11.17
N ALA A 68 4.56 19.04 -10.87
CA ALA A 68 5.76 18.21 -10.90
C ALA A 68 5.64 17.03 -9.92
N ALA A 69 5.18 17.30 -8.70
CA ALA A 69 4.95 16.28 -7.68
C ALA A 69 3.86 15.28 -8.11
N LYS A 70 2.75 15.75 -8.71
CA LYS A 70 1.70 14.87 -9.26
C LYS A 70 2.22 13.96 -10.38
N ILE A 71 3.05 14.50 -11.27
CA ILE A 71 3.69 13.70 -12.34
C ILE A 71 4.59 12.63 -11.74
N ASP A 72 5.47 12.99 -10.80
CA ASP A 72 6.38 12.04 -10.15
C ASP A 72 5.60 10.94 -9.41
N ASN A 73 4.57 11.30 -8.64
CA ASN A 73 3.70 10.36 -7.95
C ASN A 73 3.00 9.40 -8.93
N ALA A 74 2.37 9.93 -9.98
CA ALA A 74 1.67 9.11 -10.97
C ALA A 74 2.60 8.14 -11.71
N VAL A 75 3.84 8.57 -11.98
CA VAL A 75 4.89 7.71 -12.56
C VAL A 75 5.26 6.61 -11.57
N ARG A 76 5.58 6.95 -10.33
CA ARG A 76 5.99 5.99 -9.30
C ARG A 76 4.90 4.98 -9.00
N GLN A 77 3.64 5.39 -8.88
CA GLN A 77 2.51 4.49 -8.63
C GLN A 77 2.37 3.39 -9.69
N ARG A 78 2.79 3.65 -10.93
CA ARG A 78 2.66 2.70 -12.05
C ARG A 78 3.97 2.01 -12.41
N TRP A 79 5.09 2.45 -11.84
CA TRP A 79 6.42 2.03 -12.26
C TRP A 79 6.67 0.54 -11.99
N GLN A 80 7.32 -0.13 -12.96
CA GLN A 80 7.64 -1.56 -12.93
C GLN A 80 6.46 -2.47 -12.50
N PRO A 81 5.31 -2.44 -13.20
CA PRO A 81 4.09 -3.14 -12.77
C PRO A 81 4.26 -4.67 -12.74
N LYS A 82 5.15 -5.22 -13.58
CA LYS A 82 5.50 -6.65 -13.56
C LYS A 82 6.29 -7.06 -12.31
N VAL A 83 7.13 -6.18 -11.79
CA VAL A 83 7.91 -6.44 -10.57
C VAL A 83 6.99 -6.42 -9.36
N ARG A 84 6.13 -5.39 -9.27
CA ARG A 84 5.04 -5.28 -8.30
C ARG A 84 4.17 -6.54 -8.27
N LYS A 85 3.65 -6.95 -9.44
CA LYS A 85 2.84 -8.17 -9.55
C LYS A 85 3.59 -9.43 -9.10
N ARG A 86 4.87 -9.55 -9.45
CA ARG A 86 5.69 -10.72 -9.06
C ARG A 86 5.90 -10.78 -7.54
N ARG A 87 6.22 -9.67 -6.88
CA ARG A 87 6.39 -9.65 -5.41
C ARG A 87 5.09 -9.95 -4.69
N ARG A 88 3.98 -9.31 -5.09
CA ARG A 88 2.66 -9.63 -4.53
C ARG A 88 2.31 -11.11 -4.66
N MET A 89 2.58 -11.71 -5.83
CA MET A 89 2.37 -13.14 -6.03
C MET A 89 3.29 -13.99 -5.15
N GLN A 90 4.58 -13.66 -5.03
CA GLN A 90 5.52 -14.40 -4.18
C GLN A 90 5.10 -14.35 -2.70
N ALA A 91 4.72 -13.16 -2.22
CA ALA A 91 4.20 -12.93 -0.88
C ALA A 91 2.93 -13.77 -0.61
N ALA A 92 1.98 -13.75 -1.54
CA ALA A 92 0.72 -14.49 -1.44
C ALA A 92 0.88 -16.03 -1.54
N THR A 93 1.98 -16.54 -2.12
CA THR A 93 2.14 -18.00 -2.31
C THR A 93 3.11 -18.65 -1.34
N THR A 94 4.19 -17.96 -0.97
CA THR A 94 5.31 -18.58 -0.25
C THR A 94 5.94 -17.67 0.79
N GLY A 95 5.92 -16.35 0.56
CA GLY A 95 6.71 -15.40 1.33
C GLY A 95 6.04 -14.82 2.57
N GLY A 96 4.71 -14.67 2.56
CA GLY A 96 4.01 -13.89 3.59
C GLY A 96 4.26 -12.38 3.46
N ILE A 97 3.82 -11.63 4.46
CA ILE A 97 4.06 -10.19 4.61
C ILE A 97 4.57 -9.91 6.02
N THR A 98 5.64 -9.12 6.15
CA THR A 98 6.04 -8.61 7.47
C THR A 98 5.36 -7.28 7.71
N VAL A 99 4.65 -7.16 8.83
CA VAL A 99 3.97 -5.93 9.25
C VAL A 99 4.72 -5.32 10.42
N GLU A 100 5.29 -4.13 10.23
CA GLU A 100 5.78 -3.31 11.32
C GLU A 100 4.79 -2.20 11.61
N THR A 101 4.33 -2.09 12.85
CA THR A 101 3.38 -1.03 13.22
C THR A 101 3.54 -0.58 14.66
N ARG A 102 3.27 0.69 14.89
CA ARG A 102 2.95 1.22 16.21
C ARG A 102 1.49 1.68 16.21
N ALA A 103 0.68 0.99 16.99
CA ALA A 103 -0.76 1.21 17.05
C ALA A 103 -1.34 0.82 18.41
N ARG A 104 -2.57 1.22 18.68
CA ARG A 104 -3.35 0.75 19.82
C ARG A 104 -4.08 -0.55 19.47
N PHE A 105 -3.85 -1.60 20.25
CA PHE A 105 -4.47 -2.91 20.05
C PHE A 105 -5.56 -3.19 21.08
N GLY A 106 -6.82 -3.27 20.62
CA GLY A 106 -7.96 -3.76 21.41
C GLY A 106 -8.19 -5.26 21.18
N TYR A 107 -8.90 -5.93 22.08
CA TYR A 107 -9.23 -7.35 21.93
C TYR A 107 -10.55 -7.73 22.60
N THR A 108 -11.18 -8.77 22.07
CA THR A 108 -12.38 -9.40 22.64
C THR A 108 -12.05 -10.79 23.19
N ALA A 109 -12.48 -11.08 24.41
CA ALA A 109 -12.37 -12.38 25.07
C ALA A 109 -13.66 -12.72 25.85
N PRO A 110 -13.89 -13.98 26.30
CA PRO A 110 -15.08 -14.38 27.04
C PRO A 110 -15.40 -13.56 28.28
N ILE A 111 -14.37 -12.96 28.91
CA ILE A 111 -14.53 -12.11 30.09
C ILE A 111 -14.89 -10.65 29.74
N GLY A 112 -15.00 -10.32 28.46
CA GLY A 112 -15.37 -9.00 27.95
C GLY A 112 -14.48 -8.52 26.79
N THR A 113 -14.94 -7.45 26.14
CA THR A 113 -14.15 -6.66 25.20
C THR A 113 -13.42 -5.57 25.97
N THR A 114 -12.14 -5.39 25.70
CA THR A 114 -11.35 -4.28 26.24
C THR A 114 -11.07 -3.26 25.14
N ASP A 115 -11.72 -2.11 25.26
CA ASP A 115 -11.44 -0.92 24.44
C ASP A 115 -10.23 -0.12 24.97
N ASP A 116 -9.75 -0.43 26.19
CA ASP A 116 -8.45 0.04 26.72
C ASP A 116 -7.29 -0.73 26.09
N GLY A 117 -7.21 -0.61 24.77
CA GLY A 117 -6.13 -1.19 24.01
C GLY A 117 -4.81 -0.54 24.39
N ARG A 118 -3.73 -1.34 24.42
CA ARG A 118 -2.38 -0.82 24.68
C ARG A 118 -1.73 -0.38 23.39
N PHE A 119 -1.07 0.78 23.41
CA PHE A 119 -0.12 1.12 22.36
C PHE A 119 1.04 0.13 22.38
N ARG A 120 1.28 -0.51 21.24
CA ARG A 120 2.38 -1.45 21.06
C ARG A 120 3.09 -1.15 19.75
N ARG A 121 4.41 -1.25 19.78
CA ARG A 121 5.22 -1.41 18.57
C ARG A 121 5.42 -2.90 18.35
N LEU A 122 4.94 -3.41 17.23
CA LEU A 122 4.99 -4.81 16.88
C LEU A 122 5.56 -4.99 15.48
N THR A 123 6.38 -6.01 15.31
CA THR A 123 6.84 -6.51 14.02
C THR A 123 6.41 -7.97 13.94
N VAL A 124 5.46 -8.26 13.06
CA VAL A 124 4.85 -9.60 12.96
C VAL A 124 4.94 -10.05 11.52
N HIS A 125 5.47 -11.26 11.32
CA HIS A 125 5.45 -11.91 10.02
C HIS A 125 4.14 -12.67 9.85
N LEU A 126 3.29 -12.21 8.94
CA LEU A 126 2.04 -12.86 8.60
C LEU A 126 2.25 -13.88 7.48
N PRO A 127 1.74 -15.11 7.62
CA PRO A 127 1.80 -16.13 6.59
C PRO A 127 1.21 -15.74 5.22
N PRO A 128 1.53 -16.49 4.14
CA PRO A 128 1.09 -16.20 2.77
C PRO A 128 -0.43 -16.02 2.59
N GLU A 129 -1.26 -16.73 3.35
CA GLU A 129 -2.71 -16.62 3.29
C GLU A 129 -3.22 -15.22 3.64
N TYR A 130 -2.56 -14.51 4.55
CA TYR A 130 -2.92 -13.12 4.89
C TYR A 130 -2.45 -12.14 3.83
N ALA A 131 -1.28 -12.39 3.23
CA ALA A 131 -0.80 -11.63 2.09
C ALA A 131 -1.78 -11.76 0.90
N GLN A 132 -2.21 -12.99 0.60
CA GLN A 132 -3.20 -13.26 -0.44
C GLN A 132 -4.52 -12.53 -0.16
N ARG A 133 -5.11 -12.73 1.02
CA ARG A 133 -6.37 -12.07 1.43
C ARG A 133 -6.27 -10.54 1.32
N LEU A 134 -5.14 -9.97 1.74
CA LEU A 134 -4.91 -8.52 1.69
C LEU A 134 -4.88 -8.00 0.26
N PHE A 135 -4.13 -8.65 -0.64
CA PHE A 135 -4.05 -8.21 -2.03
C PHE A 135 -5.35 -8.47 -2.80
N ASP A 136 -6.04 -9.57 -2.55
CA ASP A 136 -7.34 -9.87 -3.16
C ASP A 136 -8.38 -8.83 -2.73
N ALA A 137 -8.42 -8.46 -1.44
CA ALA A 137 -9.30 -7.41 -0.94
C ALA A 137 -8.99 -6.06 -1.61
N ARG A 138 -7.71 -5.68 -1.68
CA ARG A 138 -7.29 -4.44 -2.35
C ARG A 138 -7.68 -4.41 -3.83
N ASP A 139 -7.39 -5.48 -4.56
CA ASP A 139 -7.68 -5.58 -5.99
C ASP A 139 -9.21 -5.60 -6.25
N ALA A 140 -10.02 -6.05 -5.27
CA ALA A 140 -11.49 -5.95 -5.28
C ALA A 140 -12.03 -4.55 -4.88
N GLY A 141 -11.15 -3.59 -4.57
CA GLY A 141 -11.55 -2.24 -4.17
C GLY A 141 -11.98 -2.10 -2.71
N ALA A 142 -11.55 -3.02 -1.84
CA ALA A 142 -11.81 -2.92 -0.41
C ALA A 142 -11.22 -1.64 0.19
N GLY A 143 -11.96 -1.01 1.09
CA GLY A 143 -11.48 0.14 1.83
C GLY A 143 -10.45 -0.25 2.90
N ASP A 144 -9.71 0.76 3.38
CA ASP A 144 -8.64 0.58 4.39
C ASP A 144 -9.10 -0.17 5.64
N ARG A 145 -10.35 0.06 6.09
CA ARG A 145 -10.93 -0.63 7.25
C ARG A 145 -10.97 -2.16 7.07
N GLN A 146 -11.34 -2.63 5.89
CA GLN A 146 -11.42 -4.07 5.60
C GLN A 146 -10.01 -4.67 5.48
N MET A 147 -9.08 -3.97 4.81
CA MET A 147 -7.69 -4.40 4.73
C MET A 147 -7.02 -4.44 6.11
N ARG A 148 -7.33 -3.47 6.98
CA ARG A 148 -6.87 -3.43 8.37
C ARG A 148 -7.41 -4.60 9.19
N ALA A 149 -8.67 -5.00 8.97
CA ALA A 149 -9.24 -6.18 9.63
C ALA A 149 -8.50 -7.47 9.25
N ILE A 150 -8.05 -7.60 7.99
CA ILE A 150 -7.24 -8.75 7.54
C ILE A 150 -5.89 -8.78 8.29
N VAL A 151 -5.23 -7.62 8.43
CA VAL A 151 -3.99 -7.52 9.21
C VAL A 151 -4.24 -7.84 10.69
N ALA A 152 -5.31 -7.32 11.28
CA ALA A 152 -5.65 -7.54 12.67
C ALA A 152 -5.94 -9.03 12.98
N ASP A 153 -6.63 -9.71 12.07
CA ASP A 153 -6.87 -11.16 12.11
C ASP A 153 -5.55 -11.95 12.09
N GLY A 154 -4.59 -11.53 11.26
CA GLY A 154 -3.24 -12.09 11.25
C GLY A 154 -2.48 -11.88 12.57
N PHE A 155 -2.58 -10.68 13.15
CA PHE A 155 -1.98 -10.40 14.46
C PHE A 155 -2.61 -11.25 15.56
N LYS A 156 -3.93 -11.44 15.52
CA LYS A 156 -4.65 -12.30 16.44
C LYS A 156 -4.07 -13.71 16.44
N GLU A 157 -3.98 -14.34 15.26
CA GLU A 157 -3.53 -15.73 15.15
C GLU A 157 -2.03 -15.87 15.42
N VAL A 158 -1.20 -15.03 14.80
CA VAL A 158 0.26 -15.19 14.85
C VAL A 158 0.85 -14.68 16.16
N TYR A 159 0.45 -13.49 16.61
CA TYR A 159 1.10 -12.84 17.76
C TYR A 159 0.36 -13.06 19.07
N PHE A 160 -0.96 -12.84 19.10
CA PHE A 160 -1.73 -12.93 20.34
C PHE A 160 -1.98 -14.38 20.74
N GLN A 161 -2.37 -15.22 19.78
CA GLN A 161 -2.63 -16.64 19.99
C GLN A 161 -1.39 -17.51 19.85
N ASP A 162 -0.27 -16.97 19.34
CA ASP A 162 1.00 -17.71 19.16
C ASP A 162 0.80 -18.99 18.32
N GLY A 163 0.11 -18.87 17.19
CA GLY A 163 -0.25 -20.02 16.33
C GLY A 163 -1.19 -21.02 17.01
N GLY A 164 -1.88 -20.61 18.06
CA GLY A 164 -2.80 -21.41 18.85
C GLY A 164 -2.23 -21.97 20.16
N ALA A 165 -0.98 -21.66 20.50
CA ALA A 165 -0.35 -22.11 21.74
C ALA A 165 -0.82 -21.37 23.00
N ARG A 166 -1.36 -20.15 22.88
CA ARG A 166 -1.84 -19.35 24.02
C ARG A 166 -3.07 -18.54 23.66
N ALA A 167 -3.72 -17.98 24.68
CA ALA A 167 -4.79 -16.98 24.52
C ALA A 167 -5.88 -17.32 23.48
N MET A 168 -6.18 -18.61 23.28
CA MET A 168 -7.18 -19.13 22.33
C MET A 168 -8.59 -18.58 22.55
N ARG A 169 -8.81 -17.99 23.72
CA ARG A 169 -10.05 -17.32 24.08
C ARG A 169 -10.15 -15.91 23.50
N ILE A 170 -9.10 -15.33 22.94
CA ILE A 170 -9.21 -14.06 22.22
C ILE A 170 -9.93 -14.34 20.90
N SER A 171 -11.16 -13.83 20.76
CA SER A 171 -11.97 -14.02 19.57
C SER A 171 -11.68 -12.98 18.49
N ASP A 172 -11.26 -11.78 18.89
CA ASP A 172 -11.03 -10.66 17.98
C ASP A 172 -9.90 -9.75 18.46
N VAL A 173 -9.21 -9.12 17.50
CA VAL A 173 -8.19 -8.09 17.72
C VAL A 173 -8.51 -6.91 16.81
N ALA A 174 -8.47 -5.71 17.37
CA ALA A 174 -8.65 -4.47 16.63
C ALA A 174 -7.36 -3.66 16.62
N ILE A 175 -7.04 -3.07 15.46
CA ILE A 175 -5.94 -2.11 15.30
C ILE A 175 -6.54 -0.70 15.19
N ASN A 176 -6.28 0.12 16.20
CA ASN A 176 -6.76 1.49 16.32
C ASN A 176 -5.57 2.44 16.46
N ASP A 177 -5.80 3.74 16.26
CA ASP A 177 -4.81 4.80 16.47
C ASP A 177 -3.42 4.45 15.89
N ILE A 178 -3.37 4.19 14.58
CA ILE A 178 -2.11 3.82 13.90
C ILE A 178 -1.22 5.06 13.82
N ASP A 179 -0.11 5.06 14.57
CA ASP A 179 0.94 6.07 14.43
C ASP A 179 1.67 5.87 13.10
N TYR A 180 2.03 4.62 12.81
CA TYR A 180 2.58 4.19 11.53
C TYR A 180 2.35 2.68 11.32
N LEU A 181 2.34 2.28 10.05
CA LEU A 181 2.31 0.88 9.64
C LEU A 181 3.07 0.74 8.33
N ASP A 182 4.03 -0.17 8.28
CA ASP A 182 4.81 -0.48 7.09
C ASP A 182 4.76 -1.99 6.79
N LEU A 183 4.94 -2.33 5.52
CA LEU A 183 4.90 -3.69 5.01
C LEU A 183 6.21 -3.99 4.28
N ASP A 184 6.69 -5.23 4.43
CA ASP A 184 7.77 -5.77 3.59
C ASP A 184 7.40 -7.16 3.06
N TYR A 185 7.63 -7.36 1.75
CA TYR A 185 7.35 -8.58 0.99
C TYR A 185 7.89 -8.49 -0.44
#